data_AF-A0A2C1K5N1-F1
#
_entry.id   AF-A0A2C1K5N1-F1
#
_cell.length_a   1.000
_cell.length_b   1.000
_cell.length_c   1.000
_cell.angle_alpha   90.00
_cell.angle_beta   90.00
_cell.angle_gamma   90.00
#
_symmetry.space_group_name_H-M   'P 1'
#
loop_
_entity.id
_entity.type
_entity.pdbx_description
1 polymer ?
#
loop_
_entity_poly.entity_id
_entity_poly.type
_entity_poly.pdbx_seq_one_letter_code
_entity_poly.pdbx_strand_id
1 'polypeptide(L)'
;MAYKNGKHSKKQGRFPKLPKETQELVLEAEKAKEEEAEEKLKELKKHLKLEASICGAIQGKNQKNKVCLRKPVSENGRCSFHGGKSTGAKTEEGRRRQLEKLDPRASYVHGAYSKKLKEELTQEEVNFYNWCMEYFLDNFEVDPINLAMLDRFAMNFIKQGRKDSSDFLSDSPSYNDFEVKMIRFAESLGLNNKFKQSKENKDNVSNIGIAGLFMETDE
;
A
#
# COMPACT_ATOMS: atom_id res chain seq x y z
N MET A 1 22.90 16.63 -60.98
CA MET A 1 23.75 16.17 -59.84
C MET A 1 22.87 15.39 -58.88
N ALA A 2 23.00 14.06 -58.84
CA ALA A 2 22.16 13.20 -58.01
C ALA A 2 22.83 12.97 -56.64
N TYR A 3 22.17 13.39 -55.57
CA TYR A 3 22.61 13.15 -54.19
C TYR A 3 22.37 11.68 -53.83
N LYS A 4 23.47 10.94 -53.59
CA LYS A 4 23.45 9.56 -53.10
C LYS A 4 23.04 9.57 -51.62
N ASN A 5 21.77 9.27 -51.34
CA ASN A 5 21.30 8.96 -49.99
C ASN A 5 21.92 7.64 -49.51
N GLY A 6 23.02 7.74 -48.76
CA GLY A 6 23.64 6.63 -48.06
C GLY A 6 22.68 6.04 -47.03
N LYS A 7 22.11 4.87 -47.33
CA LYS A 7 21.35 4.07 -46.37
C LYS A 7 22.30 3.57 -45.29
N HIS A 8 22.40 4.27 -44.16
CA HIS A 8 22.95 3.69 -42.94
C HIS A 8 22.01 2.58 -42.47
N SER A 9 22.32 1.33 -42.82
CA SER A 9 21.65 0.18 -42.23
C SER A 9 21.97 0.18 -40.73
N LYS A 10 20.94 0.36 -39.91
CA LYS A 10 21.04 0.11 -38.47
C LYS A 10 21.43 -1.35 -38.32
N LYS A 11 22.69 -1.64 -38.00
CA LYS A 11 23.14 -2.97 -37.56
C LYS A 11 22.28 -3.33 -36.36
N GLN A 12 21.23 -4.13 -36.57
CA GLN A 12 20.48 -4.75 -35.49
C GLN A 12 21.50 -5.58 -34.71
N GLY A 13 21.77 -5.19 -33.47
CA GLY A 13 22.77 -5.84 -32.64
C GLY A 13 22.49 -7.34 -32.58
N ARG A 14 23.48 -8.13 -32.98
CA ARG A 14 23.46 -9.59 -32.85
C ARG A 14 23.24 -9.89 -31.37
N PHE A 15 22.12 -10.51 -31.01
CA PHE A 15 21.87 -10.92 -29.64
C PHE A 15 23.04 -11.79 -29.16
N PRO A 16 23.61 -11.54 -27.97
CA PRO A 16 24.65 -12.40 -27.44
C PRO A 16 24.06 -13.81 -27.27
N LYS A 17 24.84 -14.84 -27.62
CA LYS A 17 24.49 -16.22 -27.28
C LYS A 17 24.52 -16.31 -25.75
N LEU A 18 23.34 -16.35 -25.14
CA LEU A 18 23.17 -16.42 -23.69
C LEU A 18 23.51 -17.84 -23.20
N PRO A 19 24.10 -18.00 -22.00
CA PRO A 19 24.22 -19.31 -21.35
C PRO A 19 22.85 -20.00 -21.25
N LYS A 20 22.81 -21.34 -21.36
CA LYS A 20 21.54 -22.10 -21.32
C LYS A 20 20.73 -21.81 -20.06
N GLU A 21 21.39 -21.75 -18.91
CA GLU A 21 20.78 -21.41 -17.61
C GLU A 21 20.05 -20.06 -17.64
N THR A 22 20.68 -19.03 -18.24
CA THR A 22 20.04 -17.70 -18.35
C THR A 22 18.88 -17.67 -19.33
N GLN A 23 18.85 -18.56 -20.33
CA GLN A 23 17.71 -18.69 -21.25
C GLN A 23 16.52 -19.33 -20.55
N GLU A 24 16.77 -20.36 -19.74
CA GLU A 24 15.74 -21.03 -18.92
C GLU A 24 15.12 -20.05 -17.91
N LEU A 25 15.94 -19.27 -17.20
CA LEU A 25 15.48 -18.22 -16.28
C LEU A 25 14.62 -17.15 -16.96
N VAL A 26 14.97 -16.75 -18.19
CA VAL A 26 14.16 -15.80 -18.96
C VAL A 26 12.80 -16.37 -19.29
N LEU A 27 12.74 -17.62 -19.78
CA LEU A 27 11.49 -18.29 -20.13
C LEU A 27 10.60 -18.48 -18.90
N GLU A 28 11.19 -18.86 -17.76
CA GLU A 28 10.46 -19.02 -16.50
C GLU A 28 9.88 -17.68 -16.01
N ALA A 29 10.64 -16.59 -16.12
CA ALA A 29 10.15 -15.27 -15.73
C ALA A 29 9.04 -14.73 -16.65
N GLU A 30 9.10 -15.02 -17.95
CA GLU A 30 8.04 -14.68 -18.90
C GLU A 30 6.76 -15.46 -18.58
N LYS A 31 6.85 -16.78 -18.35
CA LYS A 31 5.72 -17.62 -17.94
C LYS A 31 5.13 -17.20 -16.60
N ALA A 32 5.96 -16.99 -15.58
CA ALA A 32 5.50 -16.54 -14.26
C ALA A 32 4.77 -15.19 -14.33
N LYS A 33 5.10 -14.34 -15.31
CA LYS A 33 4.38 -13.08 -15.52
C LYS A 33 3.04 -13.27 -16.23
N GLU A 34 2.93 -14.24 -17.12
CA GLU A 34 1.67 -14.64 -17.76
C GLU A 34 0.72 -15.33 -16.77
N GLU A 35 1.25 -16.17 -15.88
CA GLU A 35 0.50 -16.87 -14.83
C GLU A 35 0.19 -16.01 -13.59
N GLU A 36 0.54 -14.71 -13.62
CA GLU A 36 0.37 -13.76 -12.50
C GLU A 36 0.94 -14.24 -11.15
N ALA A 37 1.95 -15.13 -11.18
CA ALA A 37 2.59 -15.69 -10.00
C ALA A 37 3.56 -14.67 -9.35
N GLU A 38 3.02 -13.74 -8.55
CA GLU A 38 3.78 -12.61 -8.02
C GLU A 38 5.01 -12.97 -7.18
N GLU A 39 4.93 -14.02 -6.37
CA GLU A 39 6.03 -14.45 -5.48
C GLU A 39 7.20 -15.02 -6.28
N LYS A 40 6.92 -15.98 -7.17
CA LYS A 40 7.92 -16.55 -8.09
C LYS A 40 8.55 -15.48 -8.97
N LEU A 41 7.73 -14.54 -9.46
CA LEU A 41 8.21 -13.42 -10.26
C LEU A 41 9.18 -12.50 -9.48
N LYS A 42 8.94 -12.28 -8.18
CA LYS A 42 9.84 -11.47 -7.33
C LYS A 42 11.19 -12.15 -7.17
N GLU A 43 11.23 -13.46 -7.00
CA GLU A 43 12.47 -14.24 -6.90
C GLU A 43 13.23 -14.25 -8.22
N LEU A 44 12.56 -14.59 -9.32
CA LEU A 44 13.16 -14.61 -10.67
C LEU A 44 13.71 -13.24 -11.08
N LYS A 45 13.03 -12.15 -10.73
CA LYS A 45 13.54 -10.78 -10.94
C LYS A 45 14.84 -10.49 -10.20
N LYS A 46 15.07 -11.08 -9.02
CA LYS A 46 16.33 -10.93 -8.28
C LYS A 46 17.45 -11.65 -9.01
N HIS A 47 17.23 -12.90 -9.41
CA HIS A 47 18.20 -13.69 -10.18
C HIS A 47 18.54 -13.02 -11.52
N LEU A 48 17.55 -12.61 -12.30
CA LEU A 48 17.75 -11.93 -13.58
C LEU A 48 18.50 -10.59 -13.48
N LYS A 49 18.44 -9.92 -12.32
CA LYS A 49 19.15 -8.65 -12.09
C LYS A 49 20.64 -8.87 -11.76
N LEU A 50 20.98 -10.01 -11.15
CA LEU A 50 22.35 -10.38 -10.81
C LEU A 50 23.16 -10.80 -12.06
N GLU A 51 22.47 -11.27 -13.09
CA GLU A 51 23.08 -11.65 -14.36
C GLU A 51 23.75 -10.46 -15.08
N ALA A 52 25.08 -10.43 -15.10
CA ALA A 52 25.86 -9.37 -15.75
C ALA A 52 25.73 -9.34 -17.29
N SER A 53 25.17 -10.40 -17.88
CA SER A 53 25.03 -10.54 -19.34
C SER A 53 23.79 -9.81 -19.89
N ILE A 54 22.75 -9.62 -19.07
CA ILE A 54 21.46 -9.08 -19.50
C ILE A 54 20.95 -8.00 -18.54
N CYS A 55 19.98 -7.21 -19.00
CA CYS A 55 19.35 -6.19 -18.21
C CYS A 55 18.33 -6.80 -17.23
N GLY A 56 17.76 -7.96 -17.57
CA GLY A 56 16.82 -8.68 -16.71
C GLY A 56 15.53 -7.92 -16.35
N ALA A 57 15.22 -6.84 -17.07
CA ALA A 57 14.04 -6.01 -16.79
C ALA A 57 12.86 -6.55 -17.60
N ILE A 58 11.74 -6.79 -16.94
CA ILE A 58 10.50 -7.19 -17.62
C ILE A 58 9.94 -5.96 -18.32
N GLN A 59 9.78 -6.05 -19.64
CA GLN A 59 9.27 -4.96 -20.44
C GLN A 59 7.75 -4.80 -20.25
N GLY A 60 7.21 -3.63 -20.59
CA GLY A 60 5.77 -3.39 -20.48
C GLY A 60 4.93 -4.20 -21.46
N LYS A 61 3.60 -4.08 -21.35
CA LYS A 61 2.61 -4.79 -22.19
C LYS A 61 2.89 -4.67 -23.69
N ASN A 62 3.38 -3.52 -24.15
CA ASN A 62 3.71 -3.27 -25.56
C ASN A 62 4.82 -4.17 -26.12
N GLN A 63 5.61 -4.81 -25.26
CA GLN A 63 6.64 -5.77 -25.62
C GLN A 63 6.30 -7.18 -25.13
N LYS A 64 5.01 -7.47 -24.94
CA LYS A 64 4.50 -8.78 -24.49
C LYS A 64 5.18 -9.28 -23.20
N ASN A 65 5.46 -8.38 -22.26
CA ASN A 65 6.09 -8.71 -20.98
C ASN A 65 7.45 -9.46 -21.11
N LYS A 66 8.15 -9.30 -22.23
CA LYS A 66 9.43 -9.98 -22.45
C LYS A 66 10.54 -9.48 -21.56
N VAL A 67 11.52 -10.33 -21.26
CA VAL A 67 12.71 -9.93 -20.52
C VAL A 67 13.68 -9.15 -21.41
N CYS A 68 14.22 -8.05 -20.90
CA CYS A 68 15.19 -7.24 -21.62
C CYS A 68 16.57 -7.93 -21.66
N LEU A 69 16.95 -8.39 -22.85
CA LEU A 69 18.23 -9.07 -23.12
C LEU A 69 19.41 -8.12 -23.42
N ARG A 70 19.23 -6.81 -23.25
CA ARG A 70 20.30 -5.84 -23.52
C ARG A 70 21.38 -5.93 -22.44
N LYS A 71 22.64 -5.77 -22.81
CA LYS A 71 23.74 -5.74 -21.85
C LYS A 71 23.55 -4.59 -20.84
N PRO A 72 23.75 -4.82 -19.53
CA PRO A 72 23.71 -3.77 -18.54
C PRO A 72 24.87 -2.78 -18.76
N VAL A 73 24.65 -1.51 -18.40
CA VAL A 73 25.63 -0.42 -18.60
C VAL A 73 26.26 0.05 -17.30
N SER A 74 25.77 -0.41 -16.16
CA SER A 74 26.31 -0.08 -14.83
C SER A 74 26.12 -1.25 -13.87
N GLU A 75 26.71 -1.09 -12.69
CA GLU A 75 26.66 -2.05 -11.57
C GLU A 75 25.24 -2.32 -11.06
N ASN A 76 24.25 -1.49 -11.42
CA ASN A 76 22.86 -1.72 -11.01
C ASN A 76 22.16 -2.86 -11.78
N GLY A 77 22.86 -3.51 -12.71
CA GLY A 77 22.36 -4.65 -13.49
C GLY A 77 21.36 -4.25 -14.58
N ARG A 78 21.23 -2.96 -14.92
CA ARG A 78 20.26 -2.48 -15.92
C ARG A 78 20.93 -1.84 -17.13
N CYS A 79 20.26 -1.91 -18.28
CA CYS A 79 20.69 -1.20 -19.50
C CYS A 79 20.28 0.28 -19.45
N SER A 80 20.81 1.09 -20.37
CA SER A 80 20.55 2.54 -20.42
C SER A 80 19.07 2.92 -20.53
N PHE A 81 18.24 2.07 -21.13
CA PHE A 81 16.81 2.29 -21.31
C PHE A 81 15.98 1.94 -20.08
N HIS A 82 16.52 1.12 -19.17
CA HIS A 82 15.84 0.70 -17.94
C HIS A 82 16.56 1.26 -16.70
N GLY A 83 17.07 2.49 -16.81
CA GLY A 83 17.66 3.20 -15.66
C GLY A 83 19.10 2.80 -15.33
N GLY A 84 19.81 2.07 -16.19
CA GLY A 84 21.22 1.73 -15.99
C GLY A 84 22.13 2.94 -15.77
N LYS A 85 21.82 4.09 -16.39
CA LYS A 85 22.57 5.34 -16.19
C LYS A 85 22.02 6.21 -15.05
N SER A 86 20.90 5.84 -14.45
CA SER A 86 20.30 6.60 -13.35
C SER A 86 21.08 6.32 -12.08
N THR A 87 21.78 7.33 -11.58
CA THR A 87 22.57 7.25 -10.34
C THR A 87 21.94 8.04 -9.18
N GLY A 88 20.71 8.52 -9.36
CA GLY A 88 20.07 9.45 -8.42
C GLY A 88 20.76 10.82 -8.36
N ALA A 89 20.26 11.72 -7.50
CA ALA A 89 21.00 12.94 -7.21
C ALA A 89 22.16 12.62 -6.26
N LYS A 90 23.39 12.88 -6.70
CA LYS A 90 24.60 12.70 -5.89
C LYS A 90 24.98 13.93 -5.08
N THR A 91 24.50 15.12 -5.50
CA THR A 91 24.78 16.39 -4.84
C THR A 91 23.66 16.77 -3.88
N GLU A 92 24.00 17.51 -2.83
CA GLU A 92 23.03 18.03 -1.86
C GLU A 92 21.99 18.95 -2.53
N GLU A 93 22.43 19.81 -3.44
CA GLU A 93 21.55 20.66 -4.24
C GLU A 93 20.60 19.84 -5.13
N GLY A 94 21.10 18.78 -5.76
CA GLY A 94 20.27 17.87 -6.57
C GLY A 94 19.25 17.13 -5.72
N ARG A 95 19.62 16.74 -4.50
CA ARG A 95 18.71 16.11 -3.53
C ARG A 95 17.65 17.12 -3.06
N ARG A 96 18.01 18.38 -2.81
CA ARG A 96 17.05 19.44 -2.47
C ARG A 96 16.04 19.68 -3.60
N ARG A 97 16.49 19.79 -4.85
CA ARG A 97 15.59 19.91 -6.01
C ARG A 97 14.69 18.69 -6.20
N GLN A 98 15.14 17.50 -5.84
CA GLN A 98 14.30 16.30 -5.85
C GLN A 98 13.24 16.32 -4.73
N LEU A 99 13.62 16.78 -3.54
CA LEU A 99 12.69 16.95 -2.41
C LEU A 99 11.67 18.05 -2.68
N GLU A 100 12.07 19.18 -3.26
CA GLU A 100 11.18 20.28 -3.67
C GLU A 100 10.14 19.84 -4.71
N LYS A 101 10.48 18.86 -5.55
CA LYS A 101 9.57 18.28 -6.56
C LYS A 101 8.72 17.14 -6.03
N LEU A 102 8.98 16.67 -4.81
CA LEU A 102 8.18 15.62 -4.21
C LEU A 102 6.86 16.23 -3.77
N ASP A 103 5.74 15.60 -4.15
CA ASP A 103 4.44 16.04 -3.69
C ASP A 103 4.39 15.97 -2.14
N PRO A 104 4.07 17.07 -1.44
CA PRO A 104 3.96 17.07 0.02
C PRO A 104 3.02 15.99 0.55
N ARG A 105 1.99 15.60 -0.22
CA ARG A 105 1.03 14.56 0.12
C ARG A 105 1.61 13.16 0.10
N ALA A 106 2.73 12.93 -0.57
CA ALA A 106 3.45 11.65 -0.50
C ALA A 106 3.92 11.34 0.94
N SER A 107 4.19 12.39 1.73
CA SER A 107 4.52 12.25 3.16
C SER A 107 3.32 11.77 3.98
N TYR A 108 2.08 12.10 3.60
CA TYR A 108 0.89 11.63 4.32
C TYR A 108 0.68 10.13 4.15
N VAL A 109 0.87 9.62 2.93
CA VAL A 109 0.75 8.17 2.63
C VAL A 109 1.87 7.37 3.28
N HIS A 110 3.13 7.75 3.06
CA HIS A 110 4.26 7.00 3.60
C HIS A 110 4.42 7.21 5.12
N GLY A 111 4.09 8.40 5.62
CA GLY A 111 4.12 8.74 7.05
C GLY A 111 3.06 8.00 7.86
N ALA A 112 1.90 7.68 7.29
CA ALA A 112 0.85 6.91 7.99
C ALA A 112 1.32 5.51 8.47
N TYR A 113 2.34 4.95 7.82
CA TYR A 113 2.95 3.67 8.18
C TYR A 113 4.27 3.82 8.97
N SER A 114 4.69 5.04 9.30
CA SER A 114 5.93 5.29 10.04
C SER A 114 5.81 4.82 11.49
N LYS A 115 6.91 4.31 12.06
CA LYS A 115 6.96 3.96 13.49
C LYS A 115 6.87 5.19 14.40
N LYS A 116 7.14 6.37 13.84
CA LYS A 116 7.19 7.66 14.54
C LYS A 116 5.94 8.50 14.32
N LEU A 117 4.86 7.91 13.81
CA LEU A 117 3.65 8.65 13.48
C LEU A 117 3.14 9.53 14.64
N LYS A 118 3.19 9.03 15.88
CA LYS A 118 2.76 9.79 17.07
C LYS A 118 3.60 11.07 17.30
N GLU A 119 4.86 11.07 16.89
CA GLU A 119 5.78 12.23 16.98
C GLU A 119 5.58 13.20 15.79
N GLU A 120 5.08 12.68 14.66
CA GLU A 120 4.90 13.40 13.40
C GLU A 120 3.44 13.84 13.17
N LEU A 121 2.62 13.89 14.23
CA LEU A 121 1.24 14.37 14.14
C LEU A 121 1.22 15.89 13.91
N THR A 122 0.29 16.35 13.07
CA THR A 122 0.02 17.78 12.93
C THR A 122 -0.71 18.28 14.17
N GLN A 123 -0.69 19.60 14.40
CA GLN A 123 -1.40 20.18 15.55
C GLN A 123 -2.91 19.86 15.53
N GLU A 124 -3.51 19.84 14.34
CA GLU A 124 -4.93 19.50 14.17
C GLU A 124 -5.21 18.04 14.56
N GLU A 125 -4.33 17.11 14.19
CA GLU A 125 -4.45 15.69 14.54
C GLU A 125 -4.23 15.45 16.05
N VAL A 126 -3.32 16.20 16.68
CA VAL A 126 -3.12 16.17 18.14
C VAL A 126 -4.37 16.69 18.86
N ASN A 127 -4.95 17.79 18.38
CA ASN A 127 -6.17 18.35 18.95
C ASN A 127 -7.34 17.37 18.83
N PHE A 128 -7.49 16.73 17.66
CA PHE A 128 -8.50 15.69 17.46
C PHE A 128 -8.29 14.50 18.39
N TYR A 129 -7.04 14.01 18.52
CA TYR A 129 -6.72 12.91 19.42
C TYR A 129 -7.10 13.25 20.86
N ASN A 130 -6.65 14.39 21.37
CA ASN A 130 -6.94 14.84 22.73
C ASN A 130 -8.45 15.00 22.94
N TRP A 131 -9.14 15.64 22.01
CA TRP A 131 -10.59 15.80 22.07
C TRP A 131 -11.33 14.47 22.12
N CYS A 132 -10.94 13.49 21.29
CA CYS A 132 -11.52 12.15 21.33
C CYS A 132 -11.29 11.46 22.67
N MET A 133 -10.09 11.57 23.24
CA MET A 133 -9.75 10.98 24.53
C MET A 133 -10.54 11.63 25.66
N GLU A 134 -10.55 12.96 25.73
CA GLU A 134 -11.26 13.75 26.75
C GLU A 134 -12.76 13.48 26.71
N TYR A 135 -13.37 13.56 25.53
CA TYR A 135 -14.80 13.28 25.37
C TYR A 135 -15.18 11.89 25.89
N PHE A 136 -14.36 10.88 25.62
CA PHE A 136 -14.68 9.52 26.05
C PHE A 136 -14.46 9.32 27.56
N LEU A 137 -13.42 9.92 28.12
CA LEU A 137 -13.14 9.88 29.57
C LEU A 137 -14.24 10.59 30.38
N ASP A 138 -14.80 11.68 29.85
CA ASP A 138 -15.84 12.45 30.55
C ASP A 138 -17.24 11.79 30.46
N ASN A 139 -17.52 11.07 29.37
CA ASN A 139 -18.87 10.56 29.09
C ASN A 139 -19.04 9.06 29.39
N PHE A 140 -17.96 8.32 29.62
CA PHE A 140 -18.00 6.86 29.79
C PHE A 140 -17.10 6.40 30.92
N GLU A 141 -17.49 5.29 31.56
CA GLU A 141 -16.59 4.59 32.48
C GLU A 141 -15.52 3.84 31.66
N VAL A 142 -14.27 4.27 31.83
CA VAL A 142 -13.18 3.81 30.96
C VAL A 142 -12.36 2.73 31.65
N ASP A 143 -12.48 1.50 31.15
CA ASP A 143 -11.56 0.42 31.49
C ASP A 143 -10.28 0.48 30.62
N PRO A 144 -9.17 -0.18 31.03
CA PRO A 144 -7.93 -0.17 30.26
C PRO A 144 -8.04 -0.74 28.84
N ILE A 145 -9.01 -1.62 28.58
CA ILE A 145 -9.26 -2.23 27.27
C ILE A 145 -9.92 -1.21 26.35
N ASN A 146 -10.95 -0.49 26.84
CA ASN A 146 -11.64 0.58 26.12
C ASN A 146 -10.70 1.75 25.83
N LEU A 147 -9.81 2.11 26.77
CA LEU A 147 -8.78 3.12 26.53
C LEU A 147 -7.86 2.72 25.36
N ALA A 148 -7.42 1.46 25.32
CA ALA A 148 -6.58 0.96 24.24
C ALA A 148 -7.33 0.88 22.90
N MET A 149 -8.62 0.54 22.92
CA MET A 149 -9.47 0.55 21.74
C MET A 149 -9.70 1.97 21.22
N LEU A 150 -9.85 2.96 22.11
CA LEU A 150 -9.99 4.37 21.76
C LEU A 150 -8.72 4.96 21.14
N ASP A 151 -7.54 4.67 21.71
CA ASP A 151 -6.25 5.04 21.10
C ASP A 151 -6.15 4.46 19.69
N ARG A 152 -6.50 3.18 19.52
CA ARG A 152 -6.51 2.53 18.22
C ARG A 152 -7.53 3.16 17.26
N PHE A 153 -8.72 3.50 17.72
CA PHE A 153 -9.73 4.18 16.92
C PHE A 153 -9.21 5.53 16.41
N ALA A 154 -8.78 6.41 17.32
CA ALA A 154 -8.31 7.76 16.98
C ALA A 154 -7.10 7.72 16.03
N MET A 155 -6.15 6.81 16.27
CA MET A 155 -4.98 6.65 15.39
C MET A 155 -5.34 6.10 14.00
N ASN A 156 -6.30 5.18 13.88
CA ASN A 156 -6.74 4.69 12.56
C ASN A 156 -7.55 5.75 11.81
N PHE A 157 -8.33 6.59 12.51
CA PHE A 157 -9.03 7.72 11.92
C PHE A 157 -8.04 8.72 11.29
N ILE A 158 -7.01 9.13 12.03
CA ILE A 158 -5.96 10.03 11.52
C ILE A 158 -5.26 9.43 10.29
N LYS A 159 -4.92 8.14 10.32
CA LYS A 159 -4.29 7.46 9.19
C LYS A 159 -5.17 7.41 7.95
N GLN A 160 -6.47 7.16 8.14
CA GLN A 160 -7.43 7.19 7.05
C GLN A 160 -7.56 8.61 6.48
N GLY A 161 -7.70 9.63 7.33
CA GLY A 161 -7.76 11.03 6.87
C GLY A 161 -6.53 11.46 6.06
N ARG A 162 -5.33 11.01 6.47
CA ARG A 162 -4.09 11.22 5.69
C ARG A 162 -4.14 10.54 4.33
N LYS A 163 -4.62 9.30 4.26
CA LYS A 163 -4.79 8.55 3.00
C LYS A 163 -5.81 9.26 2.09
N ASP A 164 -6.95 9.63 2.62
CA ASP A 164 -8.03 10.33 1.91
C ASP A 164 -7.58 11.69 1.36
N SER A 165 -6.75 12.42 2.11
CA SER A 165 -6.18 13.70 1.66
C SER A 165 -5.27 13.58 0.44
N SER A 166 -4.70 12.39 0.22
CA SER A 166 -3.80 12.10 -0.89
C SER A 166 -4.53 11.50 -2.08
N ASP A 167 -5.42 10.53 -1.86
CA ASP A 167 -6.16 9.82 -2.90
C ASP A 167 -7.46 9.20 -2.34
N PHE A 168 -8.51 10.02 -2.29
CA PHE A 168 -9.82 9.67 -1.74
C PHE A 168 -10.54 8.54 -2.50
N LEU A 169 -10.27 8.35 -3.80
CA LEU A 169 -10.99 7.36 -4.61
C LEU A 169 -10.29 5.99 -4.65
N SER A 170 -9.13 5.87 -3.99
CA SER A 170 -8.33 4.65 -3.98
C SER A 170 -8.73 3.71 -2.84
N ASP A 171 -9.78 2.93 -3.07
CA ASP A 171 -10.19 1.92 -2.11
C ASP A 171 -9.33 0.66 -2.22
N SER A 172 -8.80 0.22 -1.07
CA SER A 172 -8.19 -1.10 -0.98
C SER A 172 -9.26 -2.09 -0.55
N PRO A 173 -9.50 -3.19 -1.29
CA PRO A 173 -10.42 -4.25 -0.85
C PRO A 173 -9.86 -5.07 0.32
N SER A 174 -8.79 -4.63 0.98
CA SER A 174 -8.10 -5.38 2.01
C SER A 174 -8.78 -5.25 3.37
N TYR A 175 -8.96 -6.38 4.03
CA TYR A 175 -9.39 -6.49 5.43
C TYR A 175 -8.51 -5.71 6.43
N ASN A 176 -7.26 -5.41 6.05
CA ASN A 176 -6.30 -4.71 6.90
C ASN A 176 -6.31 -3.18 6.74
N ASP A 177 -7.26 -2.62 6.00
CA ASP A 177 -7.38 -1.18 5.80
C ASP A 177 -7.71 -0.44 7.11
N PHE A 178 -7.34 0.83 7.17
CA PHE A 178 -7.51 1.66 8.36
C PHE A 178 -8.99 1.91 8.67
N GLU A 179 -9.80 2.15 7.63
CA GLU A 179 -11.25 2.31 7.74
C GLU A 179 -11.94 1.09 8.36
N VAL A 180 -11.67 -0.12 7.86
CA VAL A 180 -12.26 -1.36 8.39
C VAL A 180 -11.90 -1.56 9.87
N LYS A 181 -10.65 -1.28 10.25
CA LYS A 181 -10.20 -1.35 11.65
C LYS A 181 -10.89 -0.31 12.51
N MET A 182 -11.03 0.92 12.01
CA MET A 182 -11.70 2.02 12.69
C MET A 182 -13.17 1.69 12.97
N ILE A 183 -13.91 1.17 11.98
CA ILE A 183 -15.30 0.71 12.13
C ILE A 183 -15.42 -0.34 13.24
N ARG A 184 -14.52 -1.31 13.29
CA ARG A 184 -14.54 -2.38 14.31
C ARG A 184 -14.27 -1.89 15.71
N PHE A 185 -13.32 -0.97 15.86
CA PHE A 185 -13.08 -0.35 17.17
C PHE A 185 -14.28 0.48 17.60
N ALA A 186 -14.93 1.20 16.68
CA ALA A 186 -16.16 1.92 16.97
C ALA A 186 -17.31 0.98 17.39
N GLU A 187 -17.49 -0.13 16.69
CA GLU A 187 -18.45 -1.19 17.07
C GLU A 187 -18.16 -1.75 18.46
N SER A 188 -16.90 -2.05 18.75
CA SER A 188 -16.47 -2.62 20.04
C SER A 188 -16.62 -1.64 21.19
N LEU A 189 -16.34 -0.36 20.95
CA LEU A 189 -16.57 0.73 21.91
C LEU A 189 -18.06 1.05 22.11
N GLY A 190 -18.97 0.40 21.38
CA GLY A 190 -20.40 0.66 21.44
C GLY A 190 -20.78 2.06 20.94
N LEU A 191 -19.95 2.68 20.09
CA LEU A 191 -20.26 3.95 19.42
C LEU A 191 -21.47 3.83 18.48
N ASN A 192 -21.82 2.60 18.10
CA ASN A 192 -23.10 2.35 17.46
C ASN A 192 -24.23 2.48 18.49
N ASN A 193 -25.05 3.52 18.31
CA ASN A 193 -26.24 3.86 19.11
C ASN A 193 -27.15 2.65 19.49
N LYS A 194 -27.10 1.56 18.71
CA LYS A 194 -27.87 0.33 18.93
C LYS A 194 -27.56 -0.38 20.26
N PHE A 195 -26.31 -0.36 20.74
CA PHE A 195 -25.96 -1.04 22.00
C PHE A 195 -26.51 -0.31 23.23
N LYS A 196 -26.51 1.03 23.22
CA LYS A 196 -27.10 1.85 24.29
C LYS A 196 -28.63 1.75 24.29
N GLN A 197 -29.26 1.84 23.11
CA GLN A 197 -30.71 1.74 22.98
C GLN A 197 -31.26 0.38 23.44
N SER A 198 -30.51 -0.72 23.29
CA SER A 198 -30.98 -2.05 23.72
C SER A 198 -31.10 -2.20 25.25
N LYS A 199 -30.18 -1.60 26.03
CA LYS A 199 -30.24 -1.67 27.51
C LYS A 199 -31.21 -0.67 28.13
N GLU A 200 -31.42 0.49 27.49
CA GLU A 200 -32.24 1.58 28.03
C GLU A 200 -33.65 1.67 27.43
N ASN A 201 -33.97 0.86 26.43
CA ASN A 201 -35.34 0.78 25.91
C ASN A 201 -36.27 0.25 27.00
N LYS A 202 -37.16 1.12 27.49
CA LYS A 202 -38.22 0.79 28.47
C LYS A 202 -39.15 -0.34 28.00
N ASP A 203 -39.19 -0.60 26.69
CA ASP A 203 -39.99 -1.66 26.08
C ASP A 203 -39.26 -3.01 25.98
N ASN A 204 -37.99 -3.09 26.39
CA ASN A 204 -37.25 -4.34 26.39
C ASN A 204 -37.57 -5.09 27.69
N VAL A 205 -38.47 -6.06 27.63
CA VAL A 205 -38.88 -6.88 28.78
C VAL A 205 -37.71 -7.77 29.21
N SER A 206 -36.84 -7.25 30.07
CA SER A 206 -35.64 -7.95 30.55
C SER A 206 -35.94 -9.09 31.52
N ASN A 207 -37.22 -9.31 31.87
CA ASN A 207 -37.68 -10.30 32.84
C ASN A 207 -38.77 -11.23 32.27
N ILE A 208 -38.57 -11.74 31.05
CA ILE A 208 -39.31 -12.94 30.62
C ILE A 208 -38.54 -14.14 31.18
N GLY A 209 -38.88 -14.56 32.40
CA GLY A 209 -38.50 -15.89 32.87
C GLY A 209 -39.02 -16.94 31.89
N ILE A 210 -38.36 -18.11 31.80
CA ILE A 210 -38.71 -19.20 30.86
C ILE A 210 -40.23 -19.51 30.86
N ALA A 211 -40.91 -19.31 31.98
CA ALA A 211 -42.36 -19.44 32.11
C ALA A 211 -43.18 -18.53 31.18
N GLY A 212 -42.69 -17.33 30.84
CA GLY A 212 -43.38 -16.39 29.94
C GLY A 212 -43.24 -16.70 28.45
N LEU A 213 -42.38 -17.65 28.07
CA LEU A 213 -42.27 -18.15 26.69
C LEU A 213 -43.30 -19.25 26.36
N PHE A 214 -43.93 -19.84 27.38
CA PHE A 214 -44.86 -20.97 27.24
C PHE A 214 -46.28 -20.66 27.71
N MET A 215 -46.59 -19.42 28.11
CA MET A 215 -47.98 -19.02 28.30
C MET A 215 -48.53 -18.61 26.93
N GLU A 216 -49.28 -19.53 26.32
CA GLU A 216 -50.17 -19.23 25.21
C GLU A 216 -51.09 -18.08 25.63
N THR A 217 -51.14 -17.04 24.82
CA THR A 217 -52.13 -15.97 24.94
C THR A 217 -53.49 -16.57 24.61
N ASP A 218 -54.25 -16.95 25.64
CA ASP A 218 -55.68 -17.20 25.50
C ASP A 218 -56.36 -15.87 25.14
N GLU A 219 -56.96 -15.82 23.94
CA GLU A 219 -57.94 -14.79 23.54
C GLU A 219 -59.26 -14.94 24.30
#